data_AF-A0A662MFC1-F1
#
_entry.id   AF-A0A662MFC1-F1
#
_cell.length_a   1.000
_cell.length_b   1.000
_cell.length_c   1.000
_cell.angle_alpha   90.00
_cell.angle_beta   90.00
_cell.angle_gamma   90.00
#
_symmetry.space_group_name_H-M   'P 1'
#
loop_
_entity.id
_entity.type
_entity.pdbx_description
1 polymer ?
#
loop_
_entity_poly.entity_id
_entity_poly.type
_entity_poly.pdbx_seq_one_letter_code
_entity_poly.pdbx_strand_id
1 'polypeptide(L)'
;MDKERQEFGIVVNATRSQIREFRESILWKDIKRELSVWSKGFDEEMKTIVDDAETNNPSTASVLLHLGDLNGRMKAVSYMLNILDVFIDVLDADKENDDK
;
A
#
# COMPACT_ATOMS: atom_id res chain seq x y z
N MET A 1 -8.41 17.98 -26.39
CA MET A 1 -8.90 17.06 -25.34
C MET A 1 -7.79 16.65 -24.37
N ASP A 2 -6.59 17.25 -24.44
CA ASP A 2 -5.42 16.79 -23.65
C ASP A 2 -5.21 17.54 -22.32
N LYS A 3 -5.93 18.64 -22.08
CA LYS A 3 -5.73 19.45 -20.85
C LYS A 3 -6.52 18.95 -19.64
N GLU A 4 -7.66 18.29 -19.83
CA GLU A 4 -8.51 17.84 -18.70
C GLU A 4 -8.04 16.51 -18.07
N ARG A 5 -7.24 15.70 -18.78
CA ARG A 5 -6.70 14.45 -18.22
C ARG A 5 -5.46 14.64 -17.35
N GLN A 6 -4.79 15.79 -17.46
CA GLN A 6 -3.64 16.14 -16.62
C GLN A 6 -4.01 16.58 -15.20
N GLU A 7 -5.28 16.89 -14.90
CA GLU A 7 -5.67 17.39 -13.58
C GLU A 7 -5.79 16.29 -12.51
N PHE A 8 -5.92 15.01 -12.89
CA PHE A 8 -6.12 13.90 -11.94
C PHE A 8 -5.36 12.59 -12.28
N GLY A 9 -4.54 12.57 -13.34
CA GLY A 9 -3.77 11.39 -13.74
C GLY A 9 -2.55 11.15 -12.84
N ILE A 10 -2.31 9.89 -12.46
CA ILE A 10 -1.08 9.51 -11.76
C ILE A 10 0.10 9.71 -12.72
N VAL A 11 0.99 10.65 -12.40
CA VAL A 11 2.20 10.90 -13.21
C VAL A 11 3.39 10.14 -12.62
N VAL A 12 3.92 9.17 -13.36
CA VAL A 12 5.12 8.42 -12.99
C VAL A 12 6.32 9.00 -13.75
N ASN A 13 7.18 9.73 -13.05
CA ASN A 13 8.35 10.38 -13.66
C ASN A 13 9.53 9.41 -13.91
N ALA A 14 9.57 8.28 -13.21
CA ALA A 14 10.61 7.28 -13.39
C ALA A 14 10.36 6.45 -14.65
N THR A 15 11.42 6.08 -15.35
CA THR A 15 11.32 5.13 -16.47
C THR A 15 11.06 3.72 -15.98
N ARG A 16 10.49 2.86 -16.85
CA ARG A 16 10.30 1.43 -16.53
C ARG A 16 11.59 0.74 -16.11
N SER A 17 12.72 1.09 -16.73
CA SER A 17 14.02 0.52 -16.39
C SER A 17 14.43 0.87 -14.95
N GLN A 18 14.27 2.15 -14.56
CA GLN A 18 14.58 2.61 -13.21
C GLN A 18 13.70 1.94 -12.16
N ILE A 19 12.41 1.73 -12.45
CA ILE A 19 11.50 1.03 -11.51
C ILE A 19 11.90 -0.44 -11.36
N ARG A 20 12.26 -1.12 -12.45
CA ARG A 20 12.75 -2.52 -12.41
C ARG A 20 14.06 -2.64 -11.65
N GLU A 21 15.02 -1.75 -11.92
CA GLU A 21 16.28 -1.69 -11.19
C GLU A 21 16.05 -1.44 -9.69
N PHE A 22 15.17 -0.49 -9.34
CA PHE A 22 14.82 -0.24 -7.96
C PHE A 22 14.16 -1.45 -7.29
N ARG A 23 13.27 -2.16 -7.99
CA ARG A 23 12.63 -3.40 -7.50
C ARG A 23 13.65 -4.49 -7.15
N GLU A 24 14.78 -4.55 -7.85
CA GLU A 24 15.83 -5.54 -7.61
C GLU A 24 16.87 -5.09 -6.56
N SER A 25 16.87 -3.79 -6.23
CA SER A 25 17.80 -3.16 -5.30
C SER A 25 17.70 -3.72 -3.87
N ILE A 26 18.81 -3.60 -3.12
CA ILE A 26 18.86 -3.94 -1.69
C ILE A 26 17.90 -3.07 -0.89
N LEU A 27 17.81 -1.78 -1.23
CA LEU A 27 16.93 -0.84 -0.54
C LEU A 27 15.46 -1.27 -0.63
N TRP A 28 14.98 -1.71 -1.81
CA TRP A 28 13.62 -2.21 -1.93
C TRP A 28 13.40 -3.53 -1.17
N LYS A 29 14.41 -4.41 -1.13
CA LYS A 29 14.35 -5.64 -0.31
C LYS A 29 14.22 -5.32 1.17
N ASP A 30 14.95 -4.32 1.67
CA ASP A 30 14.84 -3.84 3.05
C ASP A 30 13.46 -3.25 3.33
N ILE A 31 12.96 -2.37 2.45
CA ILE A 31 11.61 -1.79 2.57
C ILE A 31 10.54 -2.90 2.65
N LYS A 32 10.59 -3.89 1.75
CA LYS A 32 9.65 -5.03 1.78
C LYS A 32 9.74 -5.82 3.07
N ARG A 33 10.95 -6.03 3.61
CA ARG A 33 11.14 -6.71 4.90
C ARG A 33 10.47 -5.93 6.02
N GLU A 34 10.75 -4.64 6.14
CA GLU A 34 10.15 -3.79 7.18
C GLU A 34 8.62 -3.74 7.07
N LEU A 35 8.08 -3.53 5.86
CA LEU A 35 6.64 -3.55 5.61
C LEU A 35 6.00 -4.90 5.97
N SER A 36 6.68 -6.01 5.70
CA SER A 36 6.20 -7.35 6.08
C SER A 36 6.21 -7.55 7.60
N VAL A 37 7.20 -6.99 8.30
CA VAL A 37 7.25 -7.02 9.77
C VAL A 37 6.11 -6.19 10.35
N TRP A 38 5.86 -4.99 9.82
CA TRP A 38 4.73 -4.16 10.25
C TRP A 38 3.38 -4.86 10.02
N SER A 39 3.19 -5.48 8.86
CA SER A 39 1.96 -6.24 8.58
C SER A 39 1.71 -7.36 9.59
N LYS A 40 2.76 -8.06 10.04
CA LYS A 40 2.66 -9.10 11.07
C LYS A 40 2.33 -8.50 12.43
N GLY A 41 3.00 -7.41 12.80
CA GLY A 41 2.73 -6.70 14.05
C GLY A 41 1.28 -6.22 14.15
N PHE A 42 0.72 -5.68 13.06
CA PHE A 42 -0.69 -5.28 13.02
C PHE A 42 -1.67 -6.47 13.12
N ASP A 43 -1.34 -7.62 12.52
CA ASP A 43 -2.14 -8.84 12.63
C ASP A 43 -2.15 -9.42 14.06
N GLU A 44 -1.00 -9.38 14.73
CA GLU A 44 -0.86 -9.78 16.14
C GLU A 44 -1.62 -8.83 17.09
N GLU A 45 -1.51 -7.52 16.84
CA GLU A 45 -2.24 -6.51 17.61
C GLU A 45 -3.76 -6.67 17.44
N MET A 46 -4.23 -6.91 16.21
CA MET A 46 -5.64 -7.15 15.90
C MET A 46 -6.21 -8.33 16.70
N LYS A 47 -5.47 -9.44 16.80
CA LYS A 47 -5.89 -10.63 17.56
C LYS A 47 -6.01 -10.32 19.05
N THR A 48 -5.02 -9.60 19.59
CA THR A 48 -4.98 -9.24 21.01
C THR A 48 -6.17 -8.35 21.39
N ILE A 49 -6.57 -7.41 20.52
CA ILE A 49 -7.72 -6.53 20.76
C ILE A 49 -9.04 -7.30 20.81
N VAL A 50 -9.20 -8.30 19.93
CA VAL A 50 -10.41 -9.15 19.92
C VAL A 50 -10.48 -9.95 21.23
N ASP A 51 -9.37 -10.56 21.64
CA ASP A 51 -9.29 -11.34 22.88
C ASP A 51 -9.56 -10.48 24.14
N ASP A 52 -9.01 -9.25 24.18
CA ASP A 52 -9.22 -8.30 25.27
C ASP A 52 -10.64 -7.73 25.30
N ALA A 53 -11.26 -7.51 24.13
CA ALA A 53 -12.63 -7.01 24.02
C ALA A 53 -13.66 -8.05 24.50
N GLU A 54 -13.44 -9.34 24.20
CA GLU A 54 -14.25 -10.44 24.72
C GLU A 54 -14.17 -10.54 26.25
N THR A 55 -13.02 -10.19 26.84
CA THR A 55 -12.76 -10.40 28.27
C THR A 55 -13.11 -9.18 29.15
N ASN A 56 -12.88 -7.95 28.68
CA ASN A 56 -12.83 -6.76 29.57
C ASN A 56 -13.87 -5.66 29.30
N ASN A 57 -14.84 -5.86 28.39
CA ASN A 57 -15.90 -4.88 28.05
C ASN A 57 -15.41 -3.42 27.89
N PRO A 58 -14.37 -3.15 27.06
CA PRO A 58 -14.00 -1.77 26.74
C PRO A 58 -15.14 -1.13 25.93
N SER A 59 -15.38 0.16 26.08
CA SER A 59 -16.43 0.86 25.32
C SER A 59 -16.32 0.53 23.83
N THR A 60 -17.33 -0.13 23.27
CA THR A 60 -17.32 -0.74 21.92
C THR A 60 -16.85 0.24 20.85
N ALA A 61 -17.10 1.54 21.01
CA ALA A 61 -16.67 2.59 20.09
C ALA A 61 -15.14 2.76 20.00
N SER A 62 -14.42 2.74 21.13
CA SER A 62 -12.96 2.89 21.13
C SER A 62 -12.27 1.68 20.50
N VAL A 63 -12.80 0.49 20.75
CA VAL A 63 -12.33 -0.76 20.14
C VAL A 63 -12.55 -0.73 18.63
N LEU A 64 -13.75 -0.36 18.18
CA LEU A 64 -14.07 -0.27 16.75
C LEU A 64 -13.21 0.77 16.02
N LEU A 65 -12.92 1.92 16.64
CA LEU A 65 -12.02 2.93 16.07
C LEU A 65 -10.59 2.38 15.92
N HIS A 66 -10.09 1.67 16.94
CA HIS A 66 -8.74 1.08 16.91
C HIS A 66 -8.62 -0.04 15.88
N LEU A 67 -9.63 -0.92 15.78
CA LEU A 67 -9.72 -1.95 14.72
C LEU A 67 -9.77 -1.32 13.32
N GLY A 68 -10.48 -0.19 13.18
CA GLY A 68 -10.56 0.57 11.95
C GLY A 68 -9.20 1.13 11.52
N ASP A 69 -8.43 1.70 12.44
CA ASP A 69 -7.08 2.20 12.19
C ASP A 69 -6.13 1.07 11.76
N LEU A 70 -6.12 -0.05 12.50
CA LEU A 70 -5.29 -1.21 12.15
C LEU A 70 -5.62 -1.76 10.76
N ASN A 71 -6.90 -1.89 10.42
CA ASN A 71 -7.31 -2.32 9.08
C ASN A 71 -6.85 -1.33 8.00
N GLY A 72 -6.94 -0.02 8.28
CA GLY A 72 -6.42 1.03 7.40
C GLY A 72 -4.92 0.88 7.16
N ARG A 73 -4.13 0.66 8.21
CA ARG A 73 -2.68 0.44 8.14
C ARG A 73 -2.32 -0.82 7.37
N MET A 74 -3.03 -1.93 7.59
CA MET A 74 -2.82 -3.19 6.85
C MET A 74 -3.08 -3.01 5.35
N LYS A 75 -4.16 -2.31 4.98
CA LYS A 75 -4.45 -1.97 3.58
C LYS A 75 -3.37 -1.10 2.97
N ALA A 76 -2.90 -0.09 3.71
CA ALA A 76 -1.82 0.79 3.24
C ALA A 76 -0.52 0.00 2.99
N VAL A 77 -0.13 -0.90 3.91
CA VAL A 77 1.04 -1.75 3.73
C VAL A 77 0.90 -2.67 2.52
N SER A 78 -0.27 -3.31 2.35
CA SER A 78 -0.56 -4.15 1.19
C SER A 78 -0.45 -3.37 -0.12
N TYR A 79 -0.98 -2.14 -0.17
CA TYR A 79 -0.83 -1.27 -1.32
C TYR A 79 0.64 -0.91 -1.59
N MET A 80 1.38 -0.52 -0.56
CA MET A 80 2.79 -0.13 -0.69
C MET A 80 3.67 -1.28 -1.18
N LEU A 81 3.40 -2.52 -0.79
CA LEU A 81 4.14 -3.70 -1.29
C LEU A 81 3.98 -3.91 -2.81
N ASN A 82 2.88 -3.43 -3.38
CA ASN A 82 2.54 -3.57 -4.80
C ASN A 82 2.75 -2.27 -5.60
N ILE A 83 3.22 -1.18 -4.97
CA ILE A 83 3.28 0.14 -5.60
C ILE A 83 4.14 0.19 -6.87
N LEU A 84 5.22 -0.59 -6.92
CA LEU A 84 6.09 -0.65 -8.09
C LEU A 84 5.43 -1.36 -9.27
N ASP A 85 4.56 -2.33 -9.02
CA ASP A 85 3.78 -2.99 -10.07
C ASP A 85 2.74 -1.99 -10.62
N VAL A 86 2.06 -1.24 -9.75
CA VAL A 86 1.16 -0.15 -10.16
C VAL A 86 1.87 0.89 -11.02
N PHE A 87 3.09 1.28 -10.68
CA PHE A 87 3.86 2.22 -11.51
C PHE A 87 4.19 1.66 -12.90
N ILE A 88 4.50 0.36 -13.00
CA ILE A 88 4.73 -0.29 -14.29
C ILE A 88 3.43 -0.33 -15.10
N ASP A 89 2.31 -0.70 -14.48
CA ASP A 89 1.00 -0.77 -15.14
C ASP A 89 0.56 0.60 -15.69
N VAL A 90 0.78 1.69 -14.92
CA VAL A 90 0.51 3.06 -15.38
C VAL A 90 1.37 3.40 -16.61
N LEU A 91 2.67 3.11 -16.56
CA LEU A 91 3.56 3.34 -17.69
C LEU A 91 3.25 2.45 -18.90
N ASP A 92 2.70 1.25 -18.69
CA ASP A 92 2.24 0.34 -19.73
C ASP A 92 0.98 0.87 -20.42
N ALA A 93 -0.01 1.35 -19.66
CA ALA A 93 -1.23 1.96 -20.17
C ALA A 93 -1.00 3.26 -20.96
N ASP A 94 -0.01 4.07 -20.58
CA ASP A 94 0.33 5.29 -21.33
C ASP A 94 0.83 4.99 -22.75
N LYS A 95 1.63 3.91 -22.94
CA LYS A 95 2.14 3.56 -24.28
C LYS A 95 1.09 3.04 -25.23
N GLU A 96 0.09 2.29 -24.75
CA GLU A 96 -1.00 1.80 -25.60
C GLU A 96 -1.90 2.94 -26.13
N ASN A 97 -1.82 4.13 -25.53
CA ASN A 97 -2.56 5.31 -25.96
C ASN A 97 -1.77 6.22 -26.91
N ASP A 98 -0.43 6.14 -26.94
CA ASP A 98 0.42 6.89 -27.89
C ASP A 98 0.48 6.22 -29.29
N ASP A 99 0.20 4.91 -29.38
CA ASP A 99 0.21 4.13 -30.63
C ASP A 99 -1.14 4.14 -31.40
N LYS A 100 -2.07 5.05 -31.07
CA LYS A 100 -3.36 5.26 -31.76
C LYS A 100 -3.56 6.70 -32.22
#